data_AF-A0A355PHB4-F1
#
_entry.id   AF-A0A355PHB4-F1
#
_cell.length_a   1.000
_cell.length_b   1.000
_cell.length_c   1.000
_cell.angle_alpha   90.00
_cell.angle_beta   90.00
_cell.angle_gamma   90.00
#
_symmetry.space_group_name_H-M   'P 1'
#
loop_
_entity.id
_entity.type
_entity.pdbx_description
1 polymer ?
#
loop_
_entity_poly.entity_id
_entity_poly.type
_entity_poly.pdbx_seq_one_letter_code
_entity_poly.pdbx_strand_id
1 'polypeptide(L)'
;MRRFLSLGLLCLMLLGTAVSAQAQSSSSTPDDQAALALLTALDVDSYRDKGEAITAILQSDDERARDWLQALLDGRLQRTDDGRFVLVLDNRGRDWPVADALTNEPLGEMSRRDLDRIGINNALRNQLRSAIAVVDLYSPNVERRRTSADRLLGEVDGELAETLEPVIADAEDEYVRTRLAQAVAIYRAEQGEMAGVEALTGSLHPRARVALGRAANSDDPVVAEAAATALAGIEQQLKINRGLETLYFGLSLGSVLVLAAIGLAITFGVMGVINMA
;
A
#
# COMPACT_ATOMS: atom_id res chain seq x y z
N MET A 1 15.29 -58.77 -65.95
CA MET A 1 16.31 -58.60 -67.01
C MET A 1 15.95 -57.39 -67.86
N ARG A 2 16.87 -56.41 -67.96
CA ARG A 2 17.04 -55.37 -69.01
C ARG A 2 15.85 -54.40 -69.24
N ARG A 3 15.84 -53.17 -68.71
CA ARG A 3 16.63 -51.95 -69.03
C ARG A 3 16.04 -51.10 -70.19
N PHE A 4 15.95 -49.78 -69.89
CA PHE A 4 16.04 -48.59 -70.76
C PHE A 4 14.79 -48.02 -71.47
N LEU A 5 14.39 -46.78 -71.09
CA LEU A 5 14.42 -45.54 -71.89
C LEU A 5 13.83 -44.37 -71.04
N SER A 6 14.62 -43.42 -70.52
CA SER A 6 14.86 -42.04 -71.04
C SER A 6 13.61 -41.13 -71.07
N LEU A 7 13.48 -40.14 -70.18
CA LEU A 7 14.02 -38.76 -70.25
C LEU A 7 13.10 -37.79 -71.02
N GLY A 8 12.50 -36.80 -70.34
CA GLY A 8 12.02 -35.57 -70.99
C GLY A 8 10.89 -34.79 -70.30
N LEU A 9 11.24 -33.59 -69.83
CA LEU A 9 10.44 -32.34 -69.81
C LEU A 9 9.48 -32.00 -68.63
N LEU A 10 9.95 -31.02 -67.84
CA LEU A 10 9.31 -29.73 -67.50
C LEU A 10 8.05 -29.61 -66.62
N CYS A 11 8.27 -28.86 -65.54
CA CYS A 11 7.48 -27.72 -65.06
C CYS A 11 6.07 -27.89 -64.47
N LEU A 12 6.03 -27.59 -63.16
CA LEU A 12 5.20 -26.55 -62.54
C LEU A 12 3.75 -26.90 -62.14
N MET A 13 3.56 -27.28 -60.87
CA MET A 13 2.47 -26.89 -59.94
C MET A 13 2.81 -27.57 -58.59
N LEU A 14 3.28 -26.93 -57.51
CA LEU A 14 2.73 -25.81 -56.73
C LEU A 14 1.26 -26.01 -56.35
N LEU A 15 1.01 -26.66 -55.20
CA LEU A 15 0.11 -26.28 -54.10
C LEU A 15 -0.40 -27.53 -53.35
N GLY A 16 -0.28 -27.55 -52.02
CA GLY A 16 -1.03 -28.49 -51.19
C GLY A 16 -0.35 -28.97 -49.90
N THR A 17 0.35 -28.10 -49.17
CA THR A 17 0.70 -28.36 -47.76
C THR A 17 -0.56 -28.24 -46.91
N ALA A 18 -1.23 -29.36 -46.62
CA ALA A 18 -2.22 -29.43 -45.56
C ALA A 18 -1.51 -29.42 -44.20
N VAL A 19 -1.17 -28.22 -43.71
CA VAL A 19 -0.85 -28.01 -42.30
C VAL A 19 -2.15 -28.21 -41.54
N SER A 20 -2.25 -29.34 -40.83
CA SER A 20 -3.31 -29.55 -39.86
C SER A 20 -3.06 -28.58 -38.71
N ALA A 21 -3.85 -27.51 -38.65
CA ALA A 21 -3.93 -26.63 -37.50
C ALA A 21 -4.53 -27.43 -36.34
N GLN A 22 -3.67 -28.01 -35.51
CA GLN A 22 -4.06 -28.40 -34.16
C GLN A 22 -4.35 -27.11 -33.41
N ALA A 23 -5.62 -26.95 -33.02
CA ALA A 23 -6.05 -25.91 -32.10
C ALA A 23 -5.15 -25.97 -30.85
N GLN A 24 -4.45 -24.87 -30.57
CA GLN A 24 -3.78 -24.65 -29.30
C GLN A 24 -4.86 -24.54 -28.22
N SER A 25 -5.19 -25.66 -27.60
CA SER A 25 -5.69 -25.66 -26.23
C SER A 25 -4.61 -25.02 -25.36
N SER A 26 -4.91 -23.83 -24.85
CA SER A 26 -4.13 -23.09 -23.87
C SER A 26 -3.85 -23.99 -22.66
N SER A 27 -2.67 -24.60 -22.63
CA SER A 27 -2.17 -25.32 -21.46
C SER A 27 -1.78 -24.28 -20.42
N SER A 28 -2.64 -24.04 -19.43
CA SER A 28 -2.27 -23.27 -18.25
C SER A 28 -1.12 -23.96 -17.53
N THR A 29 -0.10 -23.18 -17.16
CA THR A 29 1.03 -23.66 -16.35
C THR A 29 0.50 -24.12 -14.99
N PRO A 30 1.08 -25.14 -14.33
CA PRO A 30 0.65 -25.56 -12.98
C PRO A 30 0.56 -24.40 -11.98
N ASP A 31 1.43 -23.41 -12.13
CA ASP A 31 1.49 -22.18 -11.34
C ASP A 31 0.25 -21.27 -11.56
N ASP A 32 -0.20 -21.14 -12.82
CA ASP A 32 -1.41 -20.38 -13.16
C ASP A 32 -2.68 -21.05 -12.63
N GLN A 33 -2.66 -22.37 -12.48
CA GLN A 33 -3.79 -23.11 -11.93
C GLN A 33 -3.92 -22.92 -10.41
N ALA A 34 -2.77 -22.85 -9.69
CA ALA A 34 -2.74 -22.49 -8.29
C ALA A 34 -3.15 -21.03 -8.06
N ALA A 35 -2.63 -20.11 -8.87
CA ALA A 35 -3.02 -18.70 -8.86
C ALA A 35 -4.51 -18.48 -9.13
N LEU A 36 -5.07 -19.19 -10.11
CA LEU A 36 -6.50 -19.14 -10.39
C LEU A 36 -7.33 -19.65 -9.20
N ALA A 37 -6.87 -20.69 -8.50
CA ALA A 37 -7.56 -21.18 -7.30
C ALA A 37 -7.59 -20.13 -6.18
N LEU A 38 -6.49 -19.38 -5.98
CA LEU A 38 -6.42 -18.28 -5.03
C LEU A 38 -7.41 -17.14 -5.38
N LEU A 39 -7.46 -16.73 -6.64
CA LEU A 39 -8.39 -15.70 -7.10
C LEU A 39 -9.86 -16.17 -7.00
N THR A 40 -10.12 -17.44 -7.33
CA THR A 40 -11.45 -18.04 -7.22
C THR A 40 -11.94 -18.04 -5.77
N ALA A 41 -11.06 -18.24 -4.79
CA ALA A 41 -11.42 -18.19 -3.37
C ALA A 41 -11.87 -16.79 -2.90
N LEU A 42 -11.53 -15.71 -3.62
CA LEU A 42 -12.03 -14.36 -3.34
C LEU A 42 -13.46 -14.12 -3.84
N ASP A 43 -13.94 -14.95 -4.77
CA ASP A 43 -15.20 -14.80 -5.48
C ASP A 43 -16.35 -15.55 -4.78
N VAL A 44 -16.53 -15.23 -3.51
CA VAL A 44 -17.56 -15.78 -2.62
C VAL A 44 -18.36 -14.66 -1.98
N ASP A 45 -19.58 -14.93 -1.50
CA ASP A 45 -20.40 -13.88 -0.85
C ASP A 45 -19.94 -13.59 0.59
N SER A 46 -19.39 -14.59 1.29
CA SER A 46 -18.98 -14.49 2.68
C SER A 46 -17.74 -13.63 2.84
N TYR A 47 -17.86 -12.52 3.60
CA TYR A 47 -16.70 -11.68 3.91
C TYR A 47 -15.66 -12.39 4.79
N ARG A 48 -16.07 -13.36 5.62
CA ARG A 48 -15.14 -14.16 6.42
C ARG A 48 -14.25 -14.99 5.50
N ASP A 49 -14.86 -15.65 4.53
CA ASP A 49 -14.18 -16.56 3.59
C ASP A 49 -13.25 -15.77 2.67
N LYS A 50 -13.64 -14.55 2.26
CA LYS A 50 -12.72 -13.62 1.58
C LYS A 50 -11.52 -13.23 2.44
N GLY A 51 -11.72 -13.06 3.75
CA GLY A 51 -10.64 -12.79 4.70
C GLY A 51 -9.63 -13.92 4.72
N GLU A 52 -10.10 -15.17 4.73
CA GLU A 52 -9.25 -16.37 4.64
C GLU A 52 -8.52 -16.46 3.29
N ALA A 53 -9.20 -16.14 2.18
CA ALA A 53 -8.59 -16.08 0.86
C ALA A 53 -7.50 -15.00 0.75
N ILE A 54 -7.70 -13.83 1.36
CA ILE A 54 -6.67 -12.77 1.44
C ILE A 54 -5.44 -13.27 2.19
N THR A 55 -5.62 -13.97 3.31
CA THR A 55 -4.51 -14.57 4.06
C THR A 55 -3.80 -15.65 3.23
N ALA A 56 -4.55 -16.48 2.50
CA ALA A 56 -3.97 -17.50 1.62
C ALA A 56 -3.15 -16.88 0.47
N ILE A 57 -3.62 -15.78 -0.12
CA ILE A 57 -2.86 -15.02 -1.13
C ILE A 57 -1.59 -14.42 -0.52
N LEU A 58 -1.68 -13.86 0.68
CA LEU A 58 -0.52 -13.28 1.37
C LEU A 58 0.56 -14.33 1.69
N GLN A 59 0.14 -15.53 2.06
CA GLN A 59 1.02 -16.66 2.35
C GLN A 59 1.45 -17.43 1.09
N SER A 60 0.90 -17.08 -0.07
CA SER A 60 1.38 -17.63 -1.33
C SER A 60 2.70 -16.98 -1.69
N ASP A 61 3.68 -17.77 -2.11
CA ASP A 61 4.93 -17.27 -2.69
C ASP A 61 4.74 -16.71 -4.12
N ASP A 62 3.50 -16.38 -4.52
CA ASP A 62 3.20 -15.85 -5.85
C ASP A 62 3.60 -14.37 -5.96
N GLU A 63 4.46 -14.06 -6.91
CA GLU A 63 4.96 -12.70 -7.15
C GLU A 63 3.84 -11.68 -7.46
N ARG A 64 2.69 -12.14 -7.97
CA ARG A 64 1.52 -11.33 -8.34
C ARG A 64 0.61 -11.03 -7.15
N ALA A 65 0.74 -11.75 -6.05
CA ALA A 65 -0.13 -11.65 -4.88
C ALA A 65 -0.32 -10.21 -4.39
N ARG A 66 0.79 -9.47 -4.26
CA ARG A 66 0.80 -8.07 -3.83
C ARG A 66 -0.06 -7.18 -4.73
N ASP A 67 0.05 -7.35 -6.04
CA ASP A 67 -0.67 -6.53 -7.01
C ASP A 67 -2.14 -6.91 -7.09
N TRP A 68 -2.50 -8.19 -6.90
CA TRP A 68 -3.89 -8.61 -6.73
C TRP A 68 -4.53 -8.01 -5.48
N LEU A 69 -3.85 -8.06 -4.33
CA LEU A 69 -4.37 -7.48 -3.08
C LEU A 69 -4.56 -5.96 -3.20
N GLN A 70 -3.62 -5.26 -3.83
CA GLN A 70 -3.75 -3.83 -4.12
C GLN A 70 -4.90 -3.56 -5.09
N ALA A 71 -5.02 -4.33 -6.17
CA ALA A 71 -6.11 -4.20 -7.12
C ALA A 71 -7.48 -4.50 -6.49
N LEU A 72 -7.57 -5.46 -5.55
CA LEU A 72 -8.77 -5.74 -4.78
C LEU A 72 -9.14 -4.56 -3.87
N LEU A 73 -8.15 -3.99 -3.16
CA LEU A 73 -8.34 -2.82 -2.30
C LEU A 73 -8.85 -1.59 -3.09
N ASP A 74 -8.30 -1.36 -4.28
CA ASP A 74 -8.74 -0.31 -5.21
C ASP A 74 -10.07 -0.67 -5.91
N GLY A 75 -10.48 -1.94 -5.81
CA GLY A 75 -11.59 -2.57 -6.51
C GLY A 75 -11.46 -2.49 -8.04
N ARG A 76 -10.21 -2.60 -8.51
CA ARG A 76 -9.77 -2.80 -9.89
C ARG A 76 -9.68 -4.28 -10.26
N LEU A 77 -9.52 -5.18 -9.28
CA LEU A 77 -9.68 -6.62 -9.49
C LEU A 77 -11.17 -6.94 -9.64
N GLN A 78 -11.56 -7.38 -10.82
CA GLN A 78 -12.95 -7.63 -11.20
C GLN A 78 -13.06 -8.96 -11.96
N ARG A 79 -14.27 -9.44 -12.12
CA ARG A 79 -14.58 -10.67 -12.85
C ARG A 79 -15.44 -10.33 -14.06
N THR A 80 -15.20 -10.98 -15.19
CA THR A 80 -16.04 -10.87 -16.36
C THR A 80 -17.24 -11.83 -16.27
N ASP A 81 -18.25 -11.64 -17.14
CA ASP A 81 -19.41 -12.54 -17.23
C ASP A 81 -19.03 -13.99 -17.55
N ASP A 82 -17.92 -14.23 -18.26
CA ASP A 82 -17.38 -15.57 -18.55
C ASP A 82 -16.54 -16.15 -17.40
N GLY A 83 -16.46 -15.47 -16.25
CA GLY A 83 -15.80 -15.94 -15.04
C GLY A 83 -14.29 -15.69 -14.99
N ARG A 84 -13.74 -14.87 -15.90
CA ARG A 84 -12.31 -14.53 -15.93
C ARG A 84 -12.00 -13.40 -14.96
N PHE A 85 -10.88 -13.50 -14.26
CA PHE A 85 -10.37 -12.41 -13.43
C PHE A 85 -9.57 -11.41 -14.27
N VAL A 86 -9.90 -10.13 -14.14
CA VAL A 86 -9.28 -9.03 -14.89
C VAL A 86 -8.89 -7.89 -13.96
N LEU A 87 -7.88 -7.14 -14.38
CA LEU A 87 -7.41 -5.92 -13.76
C LEU A 87 -7.87 -4.72 -14.58
N VAL A 88 -8.73 -3.88 -14.00
CA VAL A 88 -9.14 -2.61 -14.60
C VAL A 88 -8.00 -1.60 -14.49
N LEU A 89 -7.52 -1.11 -15.63
CA LEU A 89 -6.36 -0.20 -15.70
C LEU A 89 -6.78 1.27 -15.56
N ASP A 90 -7.92 1.64 -16.13
CA ASP A 90 -8.58 2.94 -15.97
C ASP A 90 -10.10 2.72 -15.89
N ASN A 91 -10.77 3.48 -15.03
CA ASN A 91 -12.21 3.36 -14.79
C ASN A 91 -12.99 4.60 -15.27
N ARG A 92 -12.44 5.33 -16.24
CA ARG A 92 -13.07 6.50 -16.87
C ARG A 92 -13.89 6.09 -18.08
N GLY A 93 -15.14 6.57 -18.14
CA GLY A 93 -16.03 6.33 -19.27
C GLY A 93 -16.86 5.04 -19.12
N ARG A 94 -17.43 4.59 -20.25
CA ARG A 94 -18.33 3.43 -20.32
C ARG A 94 -17.56 2.12 -20.48
N ASP A 95 -16.48 2.17 -21.24
CA ASP A 95 -15.66 1.02 -21.60
C ASP A 95 -14.28 1.25 -20.99
N TRP A 96 -13.77 0.24 -20.31
CA TRP A 96 -12.58 0.33 -19.47
C TRP A 96 -11.48 -0.56 -20.03
N PRO A 97 -10.24 -0.06 -20.16
CA PRO A 97 -9.12 -0.90 -20.51
C PRO A 97 -8.84 -1.90 -19.40
N VAL A 98 -8.72 -3.17 -19.78
CA VAL A 98 -8.51 -4.29 -18.86
C VAL A 98 -7.30 -5.14 -19.27
N ALA A 99 -6.68 -5.77 -18.29
CA ALA A 99 -5.65 -6.79 -18.48
C ALA A 99 -6.06 -8.09 -17.78
N ASP A 100 -5.56 -9.21 -18.26
CA ASP A 100 -5.73 -10.50 -17.58
C ASP A 100 -5.02 -10.48 -16.22
N ALA A 101 -5.69 -10.93 -15.16
CA ALA A 101 -5.10 -10.88 -13.81
C ALA A 101 -3.96 -11.88 -13.61
N LEU A 102 -3.90 -12.97 -14.37
CA LEU A 102 -2.84 -13.98 -14.26
C LEU A 102 -1.64 -13.62 -15.13
N THR A 103 -1.87 -13.22 -16.37
CA THR A 103 -0.78 -13.00 -17.34
C THR A 103 -0.36 -11.54 -17.48
N ASN A 104 -1.15 -10.59 -16.96
CA ASN A 104 -1.01 -9.15 -17.21
C ASN A 104 -1.11 -8.77 -18.70
N GLU A 105 -1.57 -9.66 -19.58
CA GLU A 105 -1.77 -9.33 -20.99
C GLU A 105 -2.97 -8.41 -21.18
N PRO A 106 -2.86 -7.36 -22.01
CA PRO A 106 -3.99 -6.46 -22.29
C PRO A 106 -5.09 -7.20 -23.05
N LEU A 107 -6.31 -7.15 -22.53
CA LEU A 107 -7.51 -7.77 -23.12
C LEU A 107 -8.37 -6.76 -23.92
N GLY A 108 -7.87 -5.53 -24.09
CA GLY A 108 -8.59 -4.45 -24.76
C GLY A 108 -9.51 -3.68 -23.82
N GLU A 109 -10.60 -3.14 -24.37
CA GLU A 109 -11.62 -2.42 -23.60
C GLU A 109 -12.86 -3.30 -23.42
N MET A 110 -13.37 -3.36 -22.19
CA MET A 110 -14.61 -4.07 -21.85
C MET A 110 -15.63 -3.09 -21.30
N SER A 111 -16.92 -3.32 -21.56
CA SER A 111 -17.94 -2.46 -20.99
C SER A 111 -17.97 -2.66 -19.48
N ARG A 112 -18.10 -1.56 -18.72
CA ARG A 112 -18.27 -1.61 -17.26
C ARG A 112 -19.42 -2.54 -16.81
N ARG A 113 -20.39 -2.80 -17.69
CA ARG A 113 -21.55 -3.67 -17.42
C ARG A 113 -21.23 -5.16 -17.47
N ASP A 114 -20.16 -5.52 -18.16
CA ASP A 114 -19.71 -6.90 -18.35
C ASP A 114 -18.65 -7.28 -17.29
N LEU A 115 -18.49 -6.41 -16.28
CA LEU A 115 -17.49 -6.50 -15.21
C LEU A 115 -18.16 -6.43 -13.84
N ASP A 116 -18.05 -7.53 -13.11
CA ASP A 116 -18.49 -7.69 -11.75
C ASP A 116 -17.37 -7.37 -10.76
N ARG A 117 -17.65 -6.47 -9.82
CA ARG A 117 -16.68 -6.09 -8.79
C ARG A 117 -16.71 -7.08 -7.63
N ILE A 118 -15.53 -7.51 -7.18
CA ILE A 118 -15.39 -8.24 -5.93
C ILE A 118 -15.64 -7.29 -4.75
N GLY A 119 -16.83 -7.36 -4.16
CA GLY A 119 -17.24 -6.49 -3.05
C GLY A 119 -16.47 -6.79 -1.76
N ILE A 120 -15.94 -5.75 -1.10
CA ILE A 120 -15.27 -5.82 0.21
C ILE A 120 -15.86 -4.83 1.20
N ASN A 121 -16.00 -5.23 2.47
CA ASN A 121 -16.46 -4.38 3.56
C ASN A 121 -15.29 -3.58 4.19
N ASN A 122 -15.58 -2.76 5.20
CA ASN A 122 -14.55 -1.95 5.85
C ASN A 122 -13.50 -2.79 6.61
N ALA A 123 -13.91 -3.91 7.21
CA ALA A 123 -12.99 -4.81 7.91
C ALA A 123 -11.95 -5.42 6.96
N LEU A 124 -12.40 -5.94 5.81
CA LEU A 124 -11.52 -6.48 4.77
C LEU A 124 -10.61 -5.40 4.16
N ARG A 125 -11.10 -4.16 4.01
CA ARG A 125 -10.25 -3.05 3.57
C ARG A 125 -9.11 -2.77 4.55
N ASN A 126 -9.35 -2.88 5.85
CA ASN A 126 -8.31 -2.72 6.85
C ASN A 126 -7.33 -3.89 6.83
N GLN A 127 -7.83 -5.13 6.79
CA GLN A 127 -7.00 -6.33 6.63
C GLN A 127 -6.09 -6.24 5.39
N LEU A 128 -6.63 -5.83 4.24
CA LEU A 128 -5.86 -5.64 3.01
C LEU A 128 -4.75 -4.59 3.16
N ARG A 129 -5.06 -3.45 3.80
CA ARG A 129 -4.04 -2.40 4.02
C ARG A 129 -2.91 -2.90 4.90
N SER A 130 -3.21 -3.65 5.97
CA SER A 130 -2.20 -4.24 6.84
C SER A 130 -1.38 -5.29 6.11
N ALA A 131 -2.04 -6.22 5.39
CA ALA A 131 -1.38 -7.25 4.59
C ALA A 131 -0.43 -6.65 3.53
N ILE A 132 -0.91 -5.68 2.75
CA ILE A 132 -0.09 -4.99 1.73
C ILE A 132 1.08 -4.27 2.39
N ALA A 133 0.87 -3.63 3.55
CA ALA A 133 1.95 -2.95 4.26
C ALA A 133 3.06 -3.93 4.65
N VAL A 134 2.73 -5.12 5.16
CA VAL A 134 3.71 -6.16 5.49
C VAL A 134 4.50 -6.60 4.25
N VAL A 135 3.84 -6.89 3.13
CA VAL A 135 4.54 -7.27 1.88
C VAL A 135 5.46 -6.15 1.39
N ASP A 136 4.98 -4.91 1.42
CA ASP A 136 5.72 -3.76 0.92
C ASP A 136 6.97 -3.44 1.79
N LEU A 137 7.12 -4.02 3.00
CA LEU A 137 8.36 -3.96 3.79
C LEU A 137 9.54 -4.67 3.12
N TYR A 138 9.28 -5.66 2.26
CA TYR A 138 10.33 -6.38 1.52
C TYR A 138 10.63 -5.75 0.15
N SER A 139 9.98 -4.62 -0.16
CA SER A 139 10.18 -3.95 -1.45
C SER A 139 11.63 -3.47 -1.61
N PRO A 140 12.23 -3.60 -2.80
CA PRO A 140 13.54 -3.00 -3.07
C PRO A 140 13.51 -1.46 -2.99
N ASN A 141 12.33 -0.84 -3.13
CA ASN A 141 12.17 0.61 -3.04
C ASN A 141 12.09 1.08 -1.57
N VAL A 142 13.07 1.87 -1.14
CA VAL A 142 13.18 2.40 0.22
C VAL A 142 11.95 3.20 0.65
N GLU A 143 11.46 4.09 -0.21
CA GLU A 143 10.30 4.94 0.11
C GLU A 143 9.02 4.12 0.27
N ARG A 144 8.89 3.01 -0.47
CA ARG A 144 7.79 2.06 -0.27
C ARG A 144 7.86 1.40 1.10
N ARG A 145 9.05 0.94 1.51
CA ARG A 145 9.26 0.36 2.85
C ARG A 145 8.93 1.35 3.96
N ARG A 146 9.39 2.60 3.84
CA ARG A 146 9.09 3.68 4.82
C ARG A 146 7.60 3.96 4.93
N THR A 147 6.93 4.10 3.79
CA THR A 147 5.47 4.32 3.74
C THR A 147 4.73 3.16 4.41
N SER A 148 5.18 1.93 4.21
CA SER A 148 4.59 0.75 4.86
C SER A 148 4.84 0.71 6.35
N ALA A 149 6.05 1.03 6.81
CA ALA A 149 6.35 1.12 8.23
C ALA A 149 5.49 2.18 8.94
N ASP A 150 5.24 3.32 8.29
CA ASP A 150 4.32 4.35 8.80
C ASP A 150 2.87 3.87 8.87
N ARG A 151 2.41 3.08 7.89
CA ARG A 151 1.05 2.52 7.87
C ARG A 151 0.81 1.50 8.98
N LEU A 152 1.83 0.76 9.37
CA LEU A 152 1.72 -0.24 10.44
C LEU A 152 1.56 0.39 11.83
N LEU A 153 1.76 1.70 11.99
CA LEU A 153 1.58 2.39 13.27
C LEU A 153 0.12 2.32 13.75
N GLY A 154 -0.11 1.46 14.76
CA GLY A 154 -1.43 1.25 15.36
C GLY A 154 -2.33 0.28 14.59
N GLU A 155 -1.79 -0.45 13.61
CA GLU A 155 -2.45 -1.56 12.91
C GLU A 155 -1.87 -2.93 13.33
N VAL A 156 -0.85 -2.94 14.19
CA VAL A 156 -0.18 -4.15 14.70
C VAL A 156 -1.05 -4.82 15.76
N ASP A 157 -1.26 -6.12 15.59
CA ASP A 157 -1.85 -7.03 16.57
C ASP A 157 -0.79 -8.01 17.13
N GLY A 158 -1.21 -8.99 17.93
CA GLY A 158 -0.29 -9.92 18.60
C GLY A 158 0.53 -10.77 17.64
N GLU A 159 -0.11 -11.38 16.64
CA GLU A 159 0.56 -12.23 15.64
C GLU A 159 1.53 -11.40 14.79
N LEU A 160 1.10 -10.21 14.38
CA LEU A 160 1.94 -9.32 13.59
C LEU A 160 3.10 -8.74 14.43
N ALA A 161 2.90 -8.48 15.72
CA ALA A 161 3.97 -8.01 16.61
C ALA A 161 5.13 -9.00 16.66
N GLU A 162 4.84 -10.29 16.83
CA GLU A 162 5.85 -11.36 16.83
C GLU A 162 6.54 -11.49 15.45
N THR A 163 5.75 -11.40 14.38
CA THR A 163 6.27 -11.48 13.00
C THR A 163 7.18 -10.31 12.65
N LEU A 164 6.95 -9.12 13.23
CA LEU A 164 7.75 -7.93 12.95
C LEU A 164 9.08 -7.90 13.72
N GLU A 165 9.26 -8.66 14.80
CA GLU A 165 10.52 -8.67 15.55
C GLU A 165 11.76 -9.01 14.70
N PRO A 166 11.79 -10.13 13.94
CA PRO A 166 12.91 -10.42 13.05
C PRO A 166 13.06 -9.36 11.94
N VAL A 167 11.94 -8.83 11.42
CA VAL A 167 11.97 -7.78 10.39
C VAL A 167 12.61 -6.50 10.91
N ILE A 168 12.37 -6.13 12.18
CA ILE A 168 12.99 -4.98 12.84
C ILE A 168 14.50 -5.22 13.01
N ALA A 169 14.90 -6.43 13.43
CA ALA A 169 16.30 -6.77 13.64
C ALA A 169 17.11 -6.71 12.34
N ASP A 170 16.53 -7.19 11.24
CA ASP A 170 17.19 -7.26 9.93
C ASP A 170 17.00 -6.00 9.07
N ALA A 171 16.16 -5.05 9.49
CA ALA A 171 15.88 -3.83 8.73
C ALA A 171 17.16 -3.00 8.53
N GLU A 172 17.57 -2.77 7.27
CA GLU A 172 18.75 -1.93 6.97
C GLU A 172 18.49 -0.43 7.17
N ASP A 173 17.28 0.03 6.86
CA ASP A 173 16.88 1.43 6.95
C ASP A 173 16.46 1.79 8.38
N GLU A 174 17.18 2.73 9.00
CA GLU A 174 16.96 3.17 10.38
C GLU A 174 15.54 3.74 10.61
N TYR A 175 14.97 4.42 9.61
CA TYR A 175 13.61 4.95 9.70
C TYR A 175 12.61 3.81 9.78
N VAL A 176 12.74 2.81 8.90
CA VAL A 176 11.88 1.61 8.91
C VAL A 176 12.01 0.89 10.25
N ARG A 177 13.24 0.64 10.73
CA ARG A 177 13.51 0.01 12.03
C ARG A 177 12.82 0.75 13.17
N THR A 178 13.05 2.06 13.27
CA THR A 178 12.45 2.90 14.33
C THR A 178 10.93 2.89 14.25
N ARG A 179 10.35 2.98 13.05
CA ARG A 179 8.89 3.01 12.86
C ARG A 179 8.22 1.69 13.21
N LEU A 180 8.80 0.57 12.79
CA LEU A 180 8.30 -0.75 13.14
C LEU A 180 8.43 -1.02 14.65
N ALA A 181 9.56 -0.64 15.26
CA ALA A 181 9.72 -0.71 16.71
C ALA A 181 8.66 0.13 17.46
N GLN A 182 8.35 1.33 16.95
CA GLN A 182 7.26 2.17 17.47
C GLN A 182 5.89 1.52 17.28
N ALA A 183 5.64 0.85 16.16
CA ALA A 183 4.37 0.16 15.89
C ALA A 183 4.16 -1.00 16.87
N VAL A 184 5.18 -1.82 17.10
CA VAL A 184 5.16 -2.90 18.10
C VAL A 184 5.02 -2.35 19.52
N ALA A 185 5.76 -1.27 19.85
CA ALA A 185 5.65 -0.63 21.16
C ALA A 185 4.27 -0.03 21.44
N ILE A 186 3.60 0.52 20.42
CA ILE A 186 2.19 0.97 20.50
C ILE A 186 1.30 -0.19 20.91
N TYR A 187 1.38 -1.33 20.21
CA TYR A 187 0.59 -2.51 20.55
C TYR A 187 0.86 -2.97 21.99
N ARG A 188 2.13 -3.13 22.37
CA ARG A 188 2.53 -3.57 23.72
C ARG A 188 2.05 -2.64 24.83
N ALA A 189 2.18 -1.32 24.63
CA ALA A 189 1.67 -0.35 25.59
C ALA A 189 0.15 -0.45 25.74
N GLU A 190 -0.59 -0.68 24.66
CA GLU A 190 -2.04 -0.89 24.71
C GLU A 190 -2.43 -2.20 25.42
N GLN A 191 -1.58 -3.22 25.42
CA GLN A 191 -1.74 -4.44 26.22
C GLN A 191 -1.35 -4.26 27.70
N GLY A 192 -0.90 -3.06 28.10
CA GLY A 192 -0.45 -2.80 29.47
C GLY A 192 0.95 -3.31 29.77
N GLU A 193 1.80 -3.51 28.77
CA GLU A 193 3.18 -3.95 28.96
C GLU A 193 4.13 -2.76 29.21
N MET A 194 4.92 -2.85 30.29
CA MET A 194 5.92 -1.84 30.67
C MET A 194 6.92 -1.54 29.53
N ALA A 195 7.39 -2.58 28.83
CA ALA A 195 8.35 -2.42 27.75
C ALA A 195 7.83 -1.54 26.60
N GLY A 196 6.53 -1.61 26.30
CA GLY A 196 5.90 -0.73 25.32
C GLY A 196 5.88 0.73 25.79
N VAL A 197 5.51 0.96 27.06
CA VAL A 197 5.51 2.30 27.65
C VAL A 197 6.90 2.93 27.65
N GLU A 198 7.93 2.18 28.04
CA GLU A 198 9.32 2.63 28.01
C GLU A 198 9.76 2.97 26.59
N ALA A 199 9.48 2.10 25.62
CA ALA A 199 9.85 2.31 24.22
C ALA A 199 9.15 3.51 23.56
N LEU A 200 7.97 3.90 24.05
CA LEU A 200 7.24 5.08 23.56
C LEU A 200 7.61 6.38 24.27
N THR A 201 8.45 6.33 25.31
CA THR A 201 8.84 7.52 26.06
C THR A 201 9.55 8.52 25.13
N GLY A 202 9.07 9.77 25.14
CA GLY A 202 9.59 10.83 24.27
C GLY A 202 9.12 10.77 22.81
N SER A 203 8.30 9.78 22.42
CA SER A 203 7.73 9.72 21.08
C SER A 203 6.70 10.84 20.87
N LEU A 204 6.96 11.72 19.92
CA LEU A 204 6.04 12.81 19.57
C LEU A 204 4.90 12.35 18.64
N HIS A 205 4.89 11.08 18.23
CA HIS A 205 3.90 10.59 17.29
C HIS A 205 2.49 10.57 17.92
N PRO A 206 1.44 11.05 17.22
CA PRO A 206 0.08 11.09 17.78
C PRO A 206 -0.43 9.74 18.28
N ARG A 207 -0.15 8.66 17.55
CA ARG A 207 -0.57 7.30 17.95
C ARG A 207 0.12 6.81 19.22
N ALA A 208 1.39 7.16 19.45
CA ALA A 208 2.10 6.82 20.67
C ALA A 208 1.45 7.48 21.90
N ARG A 209 1.02 8.74 21.78
CA ARG A 209 0.29 9.43 22.86
C ARG A 209 -1.05 8.80 23.15
N VAL A 210 -1.77 8.35 22.12
CA VAL A 210 -3.05 7.63 22.30
C VAL A 210 -2.80 6.31 23.05
N ALA A 211 -1.78 5.55 22.65
CA ALA A 211 -1.41 4.30 23.30
C ALA A 211 -1.00 4.51 24.77
N LEU A 212 -0.14 5.48 25.05
CA LEU A 212 0.24 5.87 26.42
C LEU A 212 -0.97 6.33 27.25
N GLY A 213 -1.90 7.07 26.65
CA GLY A 213 -3.15 7.46 27.31
C GLY A 213 -4.03 6.27 27.66
N ARG A 214 -4.06 5.21 26.84
CA ARG A 214 -4.75 3.95 27.19
C ARG A 214 -4.00 3.21 28.30
N ALA A 215 -2.67 3.08 28.19
CA ALA A 215 -1.82 2.43 29.18
C ALA A 215 -1.88 3.12 30.57
N ALA A 216 -2.09 4.43 30.60
CA ALA A 216 -2.30 5.19 31.83
C ALA A 216 -3.58 4.80 32.59
N ASN A 217 -4.51 4.08 31.95
CA ASN A 217 -5.71 3.50 32.55
C ASN A 217 -5.59 1.98 32.74
N SER A 218 -4.39 1.42 32.67
CA SER A 218 -4.14 -0.01 32.94
C SER A 218 -4.52 -0.39 34.38
N ASP A 219 -4.89 -1.65 34.58
CA ASP A 219 -5.15 -2.22 35.90
C ASP A 219 -3.86 -2.34 36.74
N ASP A 220 -2.69 -2.40 36.10
CA ASP A 220 -1.39 -2.38 36.78
C ASP A 220 -1.00 -0.94 37.15
N PRO A 221 -0.92 -0.60 38.46
CA PRO A 221 -0.62 0.76 38.89
C PRO A 221 0.78 1.23 38.49
N VAL A 222 1.75 0.33 38.36
CA VAL A 222 3.13 0.66 37.97
C VAL A 222 3.16 1.10 36.50
N VAL A 223 2.46 0.36 35.64
CA VAL A 223 2.33 0.68 34.22
C VAL A 223 1.55 1.98 34.02
N ALA A 224 0.45 2.15 34.76
CA ALA A 224 -0.37 3.34 34.71
C ALA A 224 0.42 4.62 35.07
N GLU A 225 1.19 4.59 36.16
CA GLU A 225 2.01 5.72 36.61
C GLU A 225 3.12 6.06 35.61
N ALA A 226 3.83 5.05 35.09
CA ALA A 226 4.88 5.25 34.11
C ALA A 226 4.33 5.84 32.80
N ALA A 227 3.19 5.34 32.33
CA ALA A 227 2.54 5.83 31.11
C ALA A 227 2.06 7.28 31.27
N ALA A 228 1.48 7.62 32.43
CA ALA A 228 1.09 8.99 32.75
C ALA A 228 2.30 9.94 32.78
N THR A 229 3.42 9.50 33.35
CA THR A 229 4.67 10.28 33.40
C THR A 229 5.25 10.50 32.00
N ALA A 230 5.31 9.44 31.18
CA ALA A 230 5.79 9.53 29.79
C ALA A 230 4.90 10.49 28.97
N LEU A 231 3.59 10.41 29.13
CA LEU A 231 2.63 11.28 28.45
C LEU A 231 2.83 12.76 28.85
N ALA A 232 2.97 13.04 30.15
CA ALA A 232 3.23 14.40 30.65
C ALA A 232 4.53 14.99 30.08
N GLY A 233 5.60 14.18 29.98
CA GLY A 233 6.86 14.58 29.36
C GLY A 233 6.70 14.95 27.88
N ILE A 234 5.95 14.15 27.12
CA ILE A 234 5.65 14.41 25.71
C ILE A 234 4.83 15.70 25.54
N GLU A 235 3.80 15.90 26.37
CA GLU A 235 2.98 17.11 26.32
C GLU A 235 3.78 18.37 26.61
N GLN A 236 4.70 18.31 27.58
CA GLN A 236 5.62 19.39 27.89
C GLN A 236 6.54 19.71 26.69
N GLN A 237 7.11 18.69 26.05
CA GLN A 237 7.95 18.88 24.86
C GLN A 237 7.15 19.52 23.71
N LEU A 238 5.92 19.04 23.47
CA LEU A 238 5.05 19.62 22.44
C LEU A 238 4.70 21.08 22.75
N LYS A 239 4.46 21.42 24.02
CA LYS A 239 4.19 22.81 24.44
C LYS A 239 5.38 23.72 24.16
N ILE A 240 6.60 23.27 24.47
CA ILE A 240 7.84 24.00 24.17
C ILE A 240 7.98 24.18 22.66
N ASN A 241 7.83 23.11 21.89
CA ASN A 241 7.95 23.15 20.43
C ASN A 241 6.94 24.12 19.79
N ARG A 242 5.68 24.08 20.21
CA ARG A 242 4.64 25.01 19.74
C ARG A 242 4.96 26.46 20.10
N GLY A 243 5.55 26.70 21.27
CA GLY A 243 6.00 28.04 21.68
C GLY A 243 7.08 28.59 20.76
N LEU A 244 8.08 27.75 20.43
CA LEU A 244 9.15 28.10 19.49
C LEU A 244 8.62 28.34 18.06
N GLU A 245 7.71 27.47 17.60
CA GLU A 245 7.04 27.61 16.31
C GLU A 245 6.25 28.93 16.22
N THR A 246 5.49 29.27 17.27
CA THR A 246 4.74 30.53 17.34
C THR A 246 5.67 31.74 17.27
N LEU A 247 6.79 31.71 18.00
CA LEU A 247 7.79 32.78 17.95
C LEU A 247 8.38 32.92 16.54
N TYR A 248 8.73 31.80 15.90
CA TYR A 248 9.26 31.80 14.54
C TYR A 248 8.27 32.37 13.53
N PHE A 249 7.00 31.97 13.60
CA PHE A 249 5.96 32.55 12.74
C PHE A 249 5.73 34.03 12.99
N GLY A 250 5.77 34.47 14.25
CA GLY A 250 5.68 35.89 14.60
C GLY A 250 6.82 36.71 13.98
N LEU A 251 8.06 36.21 14.07
CA LEU A 251 9.23 36.83 13.44
C LEU A 251 9.15 36.82 11.91
N SER A 252 8.70 35.70 11.33
CA SER A 252 8.54 35.56 9.87
C SER A 252 7.51 36.55 9.34
N LEU A 253 6.30 36.57 9.90
CA LEU A 253 5.24 37.53 9.53
C LEU A 253 5.68 38.98 9.77
N GLY A 254 6.36 39.24 10.88
CA GLY A 254 6.91 40.56 11.18
C GLY A 254 7.90 41.05 10.12
N SER A 255 8.80 40.19 9.66
CA SER A 255 9.78 40.56 8.63
C SER A 255 9.14 40.89 7.28
N VAL A 256 8.10 40.15 6.88
CA VAL A 256 7.32 40.43 5.66
C VAL A 256 6.60 41.77 5.78
N LEU A 257 5.99 42.07 6.94
CA LEU A 257 5.31 43.35 7.17
C LEU A 257 6.29 44.53 7.13
N VAL A 258 7.49 44.38 7.71
CA VAL A 258 8.54 45.41 7.65
C VAL A 258 8.98 45.65 6.21
N LEU A 259 9.22 44.58 5.44
CA LEU A 259 9.58 44.70 4.02
C LEU A 259 8.49 45.42 3.21
N ALA A 260 7.22 45.07 3.46
CA ALA A 260 6.07 45.70 2.81
C ALA A 260 5.95 47.18 3.18
N ALA A 261 6.13 47.53 4.46
CA ALA A 261 6.09 48.90 4.95
C ALA A 261 7.21 49.76 4.32
N ILE A 262 8.42 49.21 4.18
CA ILE A 262 9.55 49.89 3.52
C ILE A 262 9.24 50.13 2.05
N GLY A 263 8.73 49.12 1.33
CA GLY A 263 8.34 49.28 -0.08
C GLY A 263 7.29 50.37 -0.27
N LEU A 264 6.27 50.37 0.60
CA LEU A 264 5.23 51.40 0.61
C LEU A 264 5.80 52.80 0.90
N ALA A 265 6.67 52.91 1.90
CA ALA A 265 7.34 54.16 2.24
C ALA A 265 8.18 54.73 1.08
N ILE A 266 8.86 53.87 0.32
CA ILE A 266 9.61 54.29 -0.88
C ILE A 266 8.65 54.83 -1.94
N THR A 267 7.56 54.13 -2.23
CA THR A 267 6.61 54.56 -3.28
C THR A 267 5.90 55.88 -2.94
N PHE A 268 5.43 56.04 -1.70
CA PHE A 268 4.79 57.29 -1.27
C PHE A 268 5.79 58.43 -1.04
N GLY A 269 7.01 58.12 -0.61
CA GLY A 269 8.09 59.09 -0.44
C GLY A 269 8.49 59.76 -1.76
N VAL A 270 8.61 58.98 -2.85
CA VAL A 270 8.96 59.51 -4.17
C VAL A 270 7.84 60.36 -4.78
N MET A 271 6.57 60.04 -4.50
CA MET A 271 5.42 60.83 -4.99
C MET A 271 5.16 62.12 -4.20
N GLY A 272 5.88 62.40 -3.11
CA GLY A 272 5.77 63.65 -2.35
C GLY A 272 4.46 63.82 -1.56
N VAL A 273 3.70 62.73 -1.35
CA VAL A 273 2.36 62.78 -0.71
C VAL A 273 2.44 62.82 0.83
N ILE A 274 3.64 62.88 1.41
CA ILE A 274 3.84 62.76 2.87
C ILE A 274 3.44 64.05 3.64
N ASN A 275 3.12 65.16 2.96
CA ASN A 275 2.76 66.44 3.62
C ASN A 275 1.23 66.68 3.77
N MET A 276 0.39 65.65 3.91
CA MET A 276 -1.08 65.85 4.00
C MET A 276 -1.78 65.16 5.19
N ALA A 277 -1.06 64.87 6.28
CA ALA A 277 -1.65 64.49 7.56
C ALA A 277 -1.02 65.29 8.71
#